data_AF-A0A8X6LZI8-F1
#
_entry.id   AF-A0A8X6LZI8-F1
#
_cell.length_a   1.000
_cell.length_b   1.000
_cell.length_c   1.000
_cell.angle_alpha   90.00
_cell.angle_beta   90.00
_cell.angle_gamma   90.00
#
_symmetry.space_group_name_H-M   'P 1'
#
loop_
_entity.id
_entity.type
_entity.pdbx_description
1 polymer ?
#
loop_
_entity_poly.entity_id
_entity_poly.type
_entity_poly.pdbx_seq_one_letter_code
_entity_poly.pdbx_strand_id
1 'polypeptide(L)'
;MNFLELIRPHLCHDPDNMSIIARSNQPPAIRCETCHQMPIPNVYYFIREVANVDLLGACHLAQMYHILTGDEQVPFPFALFSVEGILPKREDDQPIRRLYASVKILKALR
;
A
#
# COMPACT_ATOMS: atom_id res chain seq x y z
N MET A 1 3.21 -7.07 13.23
CA MET A 1 2.12 -6.08 13.11
C MET A 1 1.46 -6.29 11.77
N ASN A 2 0.13 -6.48 11.71
CA ASN A 2 -0.58 -6.72 10.45
C ASN A 2 -1.06 -5.37 9.84
N PHE A 3 -1.50 -5.38 8.59
CA PHE A 3 -1.97 -4.17 7.89
C PHE A 3 -3.16 -3.48 8.60
N LEU A 4 -4.11 -4.24 9.15
CA LEU A 4 -5.29 -3.68 9.82
C LEU A 4 -4.94 -2.98 11.14
N GLU A 5 -3.90 -3.45 11.84
CA GLU A 5 -3.36 -2.79 13.02
C GLU A 5 -2.71 -1.45 12.68
N LEU A 6 -2.00 -1.37 11.55
CA LEU A 6 -1.37 -0.13 11.10
C LEU A 6 -2.38 0.98 10.80
N ILE A 7 -3.58 0.61 10.34
CA ILE A 7 -4.61 1.58 9.96
C ILE A 7 -5.69 1.75 11.04
N ARG A 8 -5.48 1.18 12.24
CA ARG A 8 -6.44 1.22 13.36
C ARG A 8 -7.08 2.59 13.59
N PRO A 9 -6.36 3.73 13.52
CA PRO A 9 -6.97 5.06 13.71
C PRO A 9 -8.04 5.44 12.67
N HIS A 10 -8.09 4.76 11.53
CA HIS A 10 -9.04 4.99 10.44
C HIS A 10 -10.22 4.02 10.46
N LEU A 11 -10.25 3.08 11.40
CA LEU A 11 -11.27 2.06 11.51
C LEU A 11 -12.39 2.51 12.46
N CYS A 12 -13.61 2.08 12.20
CA CYS A 12 -14.77 2.37 13.06
C CYS A 12 -14.91 1.41 14.25
N HIS A 13 -14.29 0.23 14.19
CA HIS A 13 -14.27 -0.80 15.23
C HIS A 13 -12.89 -1.48 15.25
N ASP A 14 -12.67 -2.42 16.16
CA ASP A 14 -11.40 -3.14 16.25
C ASP A 14 -10.99 -3.83 14.93
N PRO A 15 -9.68 -3.95 14.65
CA PRO A 15 -9.15 -4.63 13.47
C PRO A 15 -9.70 -6.04 13.24
N ASP A 16 -9.99 -6.79 14.30
CA ASP A 16 -10.56 -8.14 14.23
C ASP A 16 -11.98 -8.17 13.63
N ASN A 17 -12.68 -7.03 13.63
CA ASN A 17 -14.00 -6.86 13.02
C ASN A 17 -13.94 -6.30 11.60
N MET A 18 -12.76 -6.29 10.96
CA MET A 18 -12.56 -5.74 9.63
C MET A 18 -12.23 -6.83 8.62
N SER A 19 -12.80 -6.71 7.43
CA SER A 19 -12.50 -7.58 6.29
C SER A 19 -12.04 -6.78 5.09
N ILE A 20 -11.04 -7.31 4.39
CA ILE A 20 -10.61 -6.80 3.09
C ILE A 20 -11.54 -7.41 2.03
N ILE A 21 -12.29 -6.55 1.35
CA ILE A 21 -13.22 -6.96 0.30
C ILE A 21 -12.57 -6.68 -1.05
N ALA A 22 -12.18 -7.76 -1.74
CA ALA A 22 -11.84 -7.70 -3.15
C ALA A 22 -13.09 -7.38 -3.99
N ARG A 23 -12.97 -6.50 -4.97
CA ARG A 23 -14.08 -6.09 -5.83
C ARG A 23 -13.69 -6.24 -7.30
N SER A 24 -14.56 -6.81 -8.12
CA SER A 24 -14.30 -6.93 -9.55
C SER A 24 -14.23 -5.54 -10.19
N ASN A 25 -13.15 -5.27 -10.93
CA ASN A 25 -12.88 -3.99 -11.61
C ASN A 25 -12.88 -2.75 -10.72
N GLN A 26 -12.72 -2.92 -9.40
CA GLN A 26 -12.62 -1.81 -8.46
C GLN A 26 -11.48 -2.08 -7.48
N PRO A 27 -10.84 -1.03 -6.95
CA PRO A 27 -9.89 -1.20 -5.87
C PRO A 27 -10.52 -1.94 -4.68
N PRO A 28 -9.74 -2.71 -3.92
CA PRO A 28 -10.22 -3.34 -2.70
C PRO A 28 -10.65 -2.29 -1.67
N ALA A 29 -11.54 -2.69 -0.77
CA ALA A 29 -12.05 -1.87 0.32
C ALA A 29 -11.91 -2.59 1.67
N ILE A 30 -11.90 -1.82 2.76
CA ILE A 30 -12.01 -2.35 4.12
C ILE A 30 -13.45 -2.15 4.58
N ARG A 31 -14.13 -3.25 4.88
CA ARG A 31 -15.48 -3.27 5.42
C ARG A 31 -15.44 -3.68 6.88
N CYS A 32 -16.23 -3.01 7.71
CA CYS A 32 -16.49 -3.44 9.07
C CYS A 32 -17.62 -4.48 9.08
N GLU A 33 -17.39 -5.64 9.68
CA GLU A 33 -18.40 -6.69 9.79
C GLU A 33 -19.45 -6.41 10.88
N THR A 34 -19.16 -5.51 11.82
CA THR A 34 -20.09 -5.11 12.89
C THR A 34 -21.13 -4.10 12.41
N CYS A 35 -20.71 -3.03 11.74
CA CYS A 35 -21.62 -1.94 11.32
C CYS A 35 -21.83 -1.87 9.80
N HIS A 36 -21.19 -2.75 9.02
CA HIS A 36 -21.25 -2.83 7.56
C HIS A 36 -20.81 -1.56 6.81
N GLN A 37 -20.23 -0.58 7.51
CA GLN A 37 -19.62 0.59 6.87
C GLN A 37 -18.30 0.21 6.21
N MET A 38 -17.90 1.03 5.22
CA MET A 38 -16.61 0.92 4.55
C MET A 38 -15.72 2.10 5.00
N PRO A 39 -15.06 2.01 6.17
CA PRO A 39 -14.19 3.08 6.65
C PRO A 39 -13.08 3.43 5.65
N ILE A 40 -12.63 2.45 4.87
CA ILE A 40 -11.69 2.67 3.75
C ILE A 40 -12.33 2.09 2.48
N PRO A 41 -13.05 2.91 1.70
CA PRO A 41 -13.77 2.44 0.51
C PRO A 41 -12.84 2.19 -0.68
N ASN A 42 -11.57 2.60 -0.61
CA ASN A 42 -10.57 2.38 -1.64
C ASN A 42 -9.18 2.33 -1.00
N VAL A 43 -8.63 1.11 -0.84
CA VAL A 43 -7.32 0.89 -0.19
C VAL A 43 -6.18 1.55 -0.96
N TYR A 44 -6.23 1.53 -2.30
CA TYR A 44 -5.17 2.10 -3.13
C TYR A 44 -5.10 3.62 -2.97
N TYR A 45 -6.26 4.27 -2.96
CA TYR A 45 -6.36 5.70 -2.71
C TYR A 45 -5.89 6.04 -1.30
N PHE A 46 -6.29 5.26 -0.30
CA PHE A 46 -5.84 5.46 1.08
C PHE A 46 -4.30 5.42 1.21
N ILE A 47 -3.65 4.41 0.63
CA ILE A 47 -2.17 4.31 0.63
C ILE A 47 -1.54 5.53 -0.05
N ARG A 48 -2.11 5.98 -1.17
CA ARG A 48 -1.62 7.17 -1.90
C ARG A 48 -1.76 8.45 -1.07
N GLU A 49 -2.87 8.62 -0.34
CA GLU A 49 -3.05 9.76 0.56
C GLU A 49 -2.01 9.76 1.69
N VAL A 50 -1.72 8.59 2.27
CA VAL A 50 -0.63 8.46 3.25
C VAL A 50 0.70 8.86 2.62
N ALA A 51 0.98 8.46 1.37
CA ALA A 51 2.23 8.79 0.68
C ALA A 51 2.46 10.30 0.48
N ASN A 52 1.40 11.11 0.46
CA ASN A 52 1.50 12.56 0.37
C ASN A 52 2.09 13.19 1.63
N VAL A 53 1.91 12.54 2.79
CA VAL A 53 2.33 13.05 4.12
C VAL A 53 3.53 12.27 4.66
N ASP A 54 3.50 10.94 4.56
CA ASP A 54 4.53 10.03 5.04
C ASP A 54 4.78 8.93 3.99
N LEU A 55 5.81 9.15 3.17
CA LEU A 55 6.19 8.23 2.12
C LEU A 55 6.67 6.87 2.67
N LEU A 56 7.43 6.87 3.77
CA LEU A 56 7.96 5.63 4.37
C LEU A 56 6.83 4.81 5.00
N GLY A 57 5.91 5.48 5.71
CA GLY A 57 4.71 4.86 6.25
C GLY A 57 3.85 4.25 5.14
N ALA A 58 3.68 4.95 4.01
CA ALA A 58 2.92 4.44 2.88
C ALA A 58 3.59 3.23 2.19
N CYS A 59 4.92 3.23 2.05
CA CYS A 59 5.68 2.06 1.56
C CYS A 59 5.45 0.84 2.47
N HIS A 60 5.59 1.02 3.78
CA HIS A 60 5.40 -0.05 4.75
C HIS A 60 3.96 -0.57 4.73
N LEU A 61 2.99 0.34 4.61
CA LEU A 61 1.58 0.02 4.51
C LEU A 61 1.27 -0.81 3.24
N ALA A 62 1.76 -0.40 2.07
CA ALA A 62 1.62 -1.12 0.82
C ALA A 62 2.25 -2.53 0.89
N GLN A 63 3.43 -2.64 1.49
CA GLN A 63 4.10 -3.92 1.70
C GLN A 63 3.30 -4.85 2.61
N MET A 64 2.76 -4.34 3.72
CA MET A 64 1.96 -5.14 4.64
C MET A 64 0.64 -5.58 4.01
N TYR A 65 0.02 -4.73 3.20
CA TYR A 65 -1.15 -5.09 2.42
C TYR A 65 -0.85 -6.20 1.40
N HIS A 66 0.25 -6.07 0.64
CA HIS A 66 0.68 -7.08 -0.32
C HIS A 66 0.96 -8.43 0.36
N ILE A 67 1.69 -8.44 1.48
CA ILE A 67 2.00 -9.66 2.24
C ILE A 67 0.71 -10.34 2.74
N LEU A 68 -0.29 -9.56 3.14
CA LEU A 68 -1.55 -10.08 3.67
C LEU A 68 -2.47 -10.64 2.57
N THR A 69 -2.51 -10.00 1.39
CA THR A 69 -3.53 -10.27 0.36
C THR A 69 -2.99 -10.95 -0.89
N GLY A 70 -1.68 -10.90 -1.13
CA GLY A 70 -1.06 -11.29 -2.39
C GLY A 70 -1.35 -10.34 -3.55
N ASP A 71 -1.99 -9.19 -3.31
CA ASP A 71 -2.35 -8.24 -4.36
C ASP A 71 -1.10 -7.57 -4.95
N GLU A 72 -0.75 -7.90 -6.19
CA GLU A 72 0.38 -7.32 -6.92
C GLU A 72 0.08 -5.94 -7.54
N GLN A 73 -1.18 -5.51 -7.50
CA GLN A 73 -1.66 -4.27 -8.10
C GLN A 73 -1.72 -3.11 -7.10
N VAL A 74 -1.49 -3.38 -5.80
CA VAL A 74 -1.42 -2.32 -4.79
C VAL A 74 -0.34 -1.31 -5.18
N PRO A 75 -0.66 0.00 -5.21
CA PRO A 75 0.31 1.01 -5.58
C PRO A 75 1.42 1.04 -4.52
N PHE A 76 2.65 0.87 -4.97
CA PHE A 76 3.81 1.16 -4.15
C PHE A 76 4.23 2.60 -4.41
N PRO A 77 4.04 3.51 -3.45
CA PRO A 77 4.64 4.82 -3.58
C PRO A 77 6.16 4.60 -3.48
N PHE A 78 6.93 4.91 -4.51
CA PHE A 78 8.38 4.69 -4.48
C PHE A 78 9.12 6.01 -4.30
N ALA A 79 10.13 5.99 -3.42
CA ALA A 79 11.26 6.89 -3.49
C ALA A 79 12.44 6.13 -4.10
N LEU A 80 13.03 6.67 -5.17
CA LEU A 80 14.37 6.27 -5.60
C LEU A 80 15.37 6.88 -4.61
N PHE A 81 15.92 6.07 -3.72
CA PHE A 81 17.07 6.45 -2.91
C PHE A 81 18.34 6.22 -3.75
N SER A 82 19.09 7.28 -4.08
CA SER A 82 20.46 7.10 -4.55
C SER A 82 21.35 6.77 -3.36
N VAL A 83 22.50 6.15 -3.62
CA VAL A 83 23.52 5.83 -2.60
C VAL A 83 24.08 7.11 -1.93
N GLU A 84 23.76 8.29 -2.47
CA GLU A 84 24.24 9.61 -2.02
C GLU A 84 23.11 10.52 -1.46
N GLY A 85 21.85 10.07 -1.47
CA GLY A 85 20.72 10.88 -0.99
C GLY A 85 19.39 10.60 -1.71
N ILE A 86 18.31 11.25 -1.25
CA ILE A 86 16.97 11.16 -1.86
C ILE A 86 17.02 11.84 -3.25
N LEU A 87 16.75 11.09 -4.34
CA LEU A 87 16.56 11.71 -5.65
C LEU A 87 15.18 12.37 -5.69
N PRO A 88 15.07 13.67 -6.01
CA PRO A 88 13.80 14.34 -6.19
C PRO A 88 13.22 13.97 -7.55
N LYS A 89 12.73 12.74 -7.69
CA LYS A 89 11.89 12.36 -8.82
C LYS A 89 10.88 11.31 -8.36
N ARG A 90 9.75 11.82 -7.87
CA ARG A 90 8.50 11.05 -7.78
C ARG A 90 8.05 10.80 -9.22
N GLU A 91 8.03 9.54 -9.63
CA GLU A 91 7.24 9.14 -10.79
C GLU A 91 6.00 8.45 -10.22
N ASP A 92 4.81 9.00 -10.49
CA ASP A 92 3.57 8.45 -9.95
C ASP A 92 3.22 7.09 -10.62
N ASP A 93 2.57 6.19 -9.88
CA ASP A 93 1.80 5.04 -10.38
C ASP A 93 2.53 3.92 -11.19
N GLN A 94 3.66 3.36 -10.71
CA GLN A 94 4.26 2.15 -11.30
C GLN A 94 3.87 0.87 -10.52
N PRO A 95 3.36 -0.20 -11.18
CA PRO A 95 3.07 -1.48 -10.53
C PRO A 95 4.33 -2.16 -9.94
N ILE A 96 4.18 -2.87 -8.82
CA ILE A 96 5.25 -3.60 -8.09
C ILE A 96 6.14 -4.42 -9.01
N ARG A 97 5.53 -5.10 -10.00
CA ARG A 97 6.25 -5.94 -10.97
C ARG A 97 7.36 -5.18 -11.69
N ARG A 98 7.15 -3.89 -12.00
CA ARG A 98 8.17 -3.05 -12.63
C ARG A 98 9.26 -2.64 -11.65
N LEU A 99 8.93 -2.34 -10.40
CA LEU A 99 9.93 -2.07 -9.36
C LEU A 99 10.84 -3.28 -9.13
N TYR A 100 10.26 -4.48 -9.01
CA TYR A 100 11.00 -5.73 -8.83
C TYR A 100 11.90 -6.04 -10.05
N ALA A 101 11.41 -5.80 -11.27
CA ALA A 101 12.22 -5.94 -12.48
C ALA A 101 13.40 -4.96 -12.51
N SER A 102 13.16 -3.68 -12.19
CA SER A 102 14.20 -2.65 -12.14
C SER A 102 15.26 -2.95 -11.06
N VAL A 103 14.87 -3.43 -9.88
CA VAL A 103 15.80 -3.85 -8.82
C VAL A 103 16.61 -5.08 -9.25
N LYS A 104 15.99 -6.06 -9.92
CA LYS A 104 16.71 -7.23 -10.44
C LYS A 104 17.75 -6.85 -11.50
N ILE A 105 17.40 -5.96 -12.44
CA ILE A 105 18.34 -5.46 -13.45
C ILE A 105 19.51 -4.74 -12.79
N LEU A 106 19.26 -3.86 -11.83
CA LEU A 106 20.32 -3.15 -11.08
C LEU A 106 21.24 -4.09 -10.30
N LYS A 107 20.71 -5.18 -9.71
CA LYS A 107 21.54 -6.20 -9.04
C LYS A 107 22.39 -7.03 -9.99
N ALA A 108 21.97 -7.21 -11.24
CA ALA A 108 22.71 -7.97 -12.26
C ALA A 108 23.83 -7.15 -12.94
N LEU A 109 23.81 -5.83 -12.79
CA LEU A 109 24.83 -4.91 -13.30
C LEU A 109 25.95 -4.60 -12.28
N ARG A 110 25.84 -5.12 -11.05
CA ARG A 110 26.90 -5.12 -10.03
C ARG A 110 27.52 -6.50 -9.92
#